data_AF-A0A7S1D472-F1
#
_entry.id   AF-A0A7S1D472-F1
#
_cell.length_a   1.000
_cell.length_b   1.000
_cell.length_c   1.000
_cell.angle_alpha   90.00
_cell.angle_beta   90.00
_cell.angle_gamma   90.00
#
_symmetry.space_group_name_H-M   'P 1'
#
loop_
_entity.id
_entity.type
_entity.pdbx_description
1 polymer ?
#
loop_
_entity_poly.entity_id
_entity_poly.type
_entity_poly.pdbx_seq_one_letter_code
_entity_poly.pdbx_strand_id
1 'polypeptide(L)'
;ASEIVVGANSHICLWEGGNAAGLAGISTRQVYEDPNTAQLDSDTIRDCWVLDDDDHTPKTRVLCLENTHNMMGGVALPPTYMDAMSELAKNELNLRLHLDGARVMNAIVAQSSNDNNNSSSPATAETTRSLAQRLCRGVDSISVCLSKGLGSPLGSVLVGETEFIRLAKRARKRCGGGMRQAGVVAAMGLYAIQHNVNLLADDHERAQRLANVLQQHDFILPLNGGRVDTNIIFFQLPTYCTIPREQFTQQLSDEYGILIGGGYSRGRLFRVCTHLNVNDEDVDRAGQAIVQLAQSCIK
;
A
#
# COMPACT_ATOMS: atom_id res chain seq x y z
N ALA A 1 -21.61 2.64 -21.04
CA ALA A 1 -20.57 3.23 -20.16
C ALA A 1 -19.54 2.17 -19.78
N SER A 2 -18.44 2.51 -19.11
CA SER A 2 -17.46 1.53 -18.61
C SER A 2 -17.26 1.65 -17.10
N GLU A 3 -16.87 0.55 -16.47
CA GLU A 3 -16.54 0.50 -15.05
C GLU A 3 -15.24 -0.27 -14.78
N ILE A 4 -14.71 -0.06 -13.57
CA ILE A 4 -13.59 -0.82 -13.02
C ILE A 4 -14.05 -1.63 -11.82
N VAL A 5 -13.52 -2.83 -11.66
CA VAL A 5 -13.58 -3.59 -10.40
C VAL A 5 -12.41 -3.15 -9.54
N VAL A 6 -12.68 -2.78 -8.30
CA VAL A 6 -11.69 -2.22 -7.39
C VAL A 6 -11.97 -2.64 -5.96
N GLY A 7 -10.91 -2.77 -5.16
CA GLY A 7 -11.05 -3.01 -3.74
C GLY A 7 -11.80 -1.87 -3.03
N ALA A 8 -12.77 -2.22 -2.17
CA ALA A 8 -13.59 -1.26 -1.44
C ALA A 8 -12.75 -0.38 -0.50
N ASN A 9 -11.67 -0.94 0.07
CA ASN A 9 -10.76 -0.24 0.96
C ASN A 9 -9.49 0.29 0.26
N SER A 10 -9.37 0.09 -1.05
CA SER A 10 -8.25 0.57 -1.84
C SER A 10 -8.15 2.10 -1.86
N HIS A 11 -6.95 2.60 -2.16
CA HIS A 11 -6.66 4.02 -2.28
C HIS A 11 -7.45 4.66 -3.43
N ILE A 12 -7.54 3.99 -4.58
CA ILE A 12 -8.33 4.43 -5.74
C ILE A 12 -9.78 4.71 -5.34
N CYS A 13 -10.37 3.84 -4.51
CA CYS A 13 -11.75 3.98 -4.04
C CYS A 13 -11.89 5.10 -3.00
N LEU A 14 -11.06 5.10 -1.97
CA LEU A 14 -11.28 5.92 -0.77
C LEU A 14 -10.63 7.32 -0.82
N TRP A 15 -9.46 7.45 -1.45
CA TRP A 15 -8.53 8.56 -1.20
C TRP A 15 -8.12 9.36 -2.43
N GLU A 16 -8.80 9.15 -3.56
CA GLU A 16 -8.53 9.87 -4.82
C GLU A 16 -9.63 10.87 -5.18
N GLY A 17 -10.42 11.31 -4.19
CA GLY A 17 -11.42 12.37 -4.38
C GLY A 17 -12.53 12.01 -5.39
N GLY A 18 -12.78 10.72 -5.62
CA GLY A 18 -13.78 10.25 -6.59
C GLY A 18 -13.39 10.49 -8.06
N ASN A 19 -12.10 10.63 -8.37
CA ASN A 19 -11.61 10.98 -9.71
C ASN A 19 -11.96 9.95 -10.81
N ALA A 20 -12.22 8.69 -10.45
CA ALA A 20 -12.79 7.72 -11.40
C ALA A 20 -14.10 8.26 -12.02
N ALA A 21 -15.03 8.72 -11.19
CA ALA A 21 -16.27 9.33 -11.66
C ALA A 21 -16.03 10.76 -12.19
N GLY A 22 -15.32 11.59 -11.42
CA GLY A 22 -15.19 13.02 -11.70
C GLY A 22 -14.32 13.39 -12.92
N LEU A 23 -13.21 12.67 -13.14
CA LEU A 23 -12.27 12.96 -14.22
C LEU A 23 -12.37 11.96 -15.38
N ALA A 24 -12.55 10.68 -15.08
CA ALA A 24 -12.60 9.63 -16.10
C ALA A 24 -14.02 9.33 -16.59
N GLY A 25 -15.06 9.75 -15.86
CA GLY A 25 -16.46 9.49 -16.23
C GLY A 25 -16.81 8.00 -16.19
N ILE A 26 -16.18 7.24 -15.29
CA ILE A 26 -16.41 5.80 -15.13
C ILE A 26 -16.93 5.49 -13.73
N SER A 27 -17.78 4.46 -13.62
CA SER A 27 -18.22 3.94 -12.33
C SER A 27 -17.20 2.95 -11.74
N THR A 28 -17.35 2.66 -10.46
CA THR A 28 -16.54 1.69 -9.73
C THR A 28 -17.44 0.59 -9.18
N ARG A 29 -17.09 -0.67 -9.47
CA ARG A 29 -17.62 -1.85 -8.80
C ARG A 29 -16.70 -2.20 -7.64
N GLN A 30 -17.21 -2.07 -6.42
CA GLN A 30 -16.42 -2.30 -5.22
C GLN A 30 -16.56 -3.74 -4.75
N VAL A 31 -15.42 -4.41 -4.54
CA VAL A 31 -15.34 -5.74 -3.92
C VAL A 31 -14.55 -5.61 -2.62
N TYR A 32 -15.05 -6.19 -1.53
CA TYR A 32 -14.37 -6.10 -0.25
C TYR A 32 -13.16 -7.04 -0.21
N GLU A 33 -12.05 -6.51 0.30
CA GLU A 33 -10.84 -7.26 0.58
C GLU A 33 -11.00 -8.09 1.85
N ASP A 34 -10.38 -9.27 1.89
CA ASP A 34 -10.26 -10.04 3.11
C ASP A 34 -9.35 -9.31 4.14
N PRO A 35 -9.80 -9.09 5.39
CA PRO A 35 -9.07 -8.35 6.44
C PRO A 35 -7.69 -8.90 6.81
N ASN A 36 -7.44 -10.18 6.54
CA ASN A 36 -6.22 -10.88 6.94
C ASN A 36 -5.22 -11.05 5.80
N THR A 37 -5.66 -10.93 4.55
CA THR A 37 -4.83 -11.18 3.37
C THR A 37 -4.83 -10.04 2.35
N ALA A 38 -5.71 -9.07 2.52
CA ALA A 38 -5.97 -7.98 1.57
C ALA A 38 -6.39 -8.43 0.17
N GLN A 39 -6.77 -9.71 0.00
CA GLN A 39 -7.13 -10.28 -1.28
C GLN A 39 -8.60 -10.03 -1.59
N LEU A 40 -8.90 -9.77 -2.86
CA LEU A 40 -10.25 -9.85 -3.41
C LEU A 40 -10.59 -11.30 -3.75
N ASP A 41 -11.81 -11.70 -3.42
CA ASP A 41 -12.35 -13.01 -3.74
C ASP A 41 -12.65 -13.15 -5.24
N SER A 42 -12.19 -14.25 -5.85
CA SER A 42 -12.28 -14.45 -7.30
C SER A 42 -13.72 -14.68 -7.76
N ASP A 43 -14.52 -15.39 -6.97
CA ASP A 43 -15.91 -15.70 -7.31
C ASP A 43 -16.76 -14.43 -7.25
N THR A 44 -16.52 -13.58 -6.25
CA THR A 44 -17.15 -12.26 -6.18
C THR A 44 -16.79 -11.37 -7.38
N ILE A 45 -15.55 -11.42 -7.88
CA ILE A 45 -15.16 -10.73 -9.11
C ILE A 45 -15.93 -11.29 -10.32
N ARG A 46 -16.06 -12.61 -10.44
CA ARG A 46 -16.83 -13.26 -11.52
C ARG A 46 -18.31 -12.85 -11.48
N ASP A 47 -18.90 -12.81 -10.30
CA ASP A 47 -20.32 -12.50 -10.11
C ASP A 47 -20.69 -11.06 -10.46
N CYS A 48 -19.75 -10.11 -10.27
CA CYS A 48 -19.99 -8.70 -10.55
C CYS A 48 -19.44 -8.23 -11.90
N TRP A 49 -18.78 -9.11 -12.65
CA TRP A 49 -18.21 -8.83 -13.96
C TRP A 49 -19.29 -8.75 -15.04
N VAL A 50 -19.20 -7.73 -15.89
CA VAL A 50 -20.17 -7.45 -16.96
C VAL A 50 -19.41 -7.26 -18.27
N LEU A 51 -19.56 -8.22 -19.20
CA LEU A 51 -18.96 -8.15 -20.54
C LEU A 51 -19.99 -7.89 -21.65
N ASP A 52 -21.26 -8.17 -21.39
CA ASP A 52 -22.32 -8.10 -22.39
C ASP A 52 -22.65 -6.66 -22.81
N ASP A 53 -23.41 -6.58 -23.91
CA ASP A 53 -23.82 -5.32 -24.53
C ASP A 53 -25.20 -4.87 -24.03
N ASP A 54 -25.54 -5.15 -22.77
CA ASP A 54 -26.78 -4.67 -22.17
C ASP A 54 -26.74 -3.14 -21.95
N ASP A 55 -27.71 -2.43 -22.51
CA ASP A 55 -27.83 -0.97 -22.41
C ASP A 55 -28.05 -0.48 -20.96
N HIS A 56 -28.47 -1.35 -20.03
CA HIS A 56 -28.71 -1.00 -18.62
C HIS A 56 -27.44 -0.98 -17.77
N THR A 57 -26.35 -1.63 -18.21
CA THR A 57 -25.17 -1.86 -17.37
C THR A 57 -23.88 -1.26 -17.97
N PRO A 58 -22.93 -0.80 -17.14
CA PRO A 58 -21.61 -0.44 -17.61
C PRO A 58 -20.78 -1.71 -17.89
N LYS A 59 -19.94 -1.67 -18.92
CA LYS A 59 -19.03 -2.77 -19.24
C LYS A 59 -17.81 -2.74 -18.32
N THR A 60 -17.50 -3.84 -17.66
CA THR A 60 -16.27 -4.00 -16.88
C THR A 60 -15.07 -4.04 -17.83
N ARG A 61 -14.03 -3.27 -17.52
CA ARG A 61 -12.84 -3.16 -18.38
C ARG A 61 -11.52 -3.36 -17.66
N VAL A 62 -11.46 -3.03 -16.37
CA VAL A 62 -10.21 -3.09 -15.59
C VAL A 62 -10.49 -3.70 -14.23
N LEU A 63 -9.64 -4.64 -13.82
CA LEU A 63 -9.48 -5.08 -12.45
C LEU A 63 -8.32 -4.28 -11.84
N CYS A 64 -8.56 -3.61 -10.71
CA CYS A 64 -7.57 -2.82 -9.99
C CYS A 64 -7.20 -3.52 -8.67
N LEU A 65 -5.91 -3.78 -8.48
CA LEU A 65 -5.33 -4.29 -7.23
C LEU A 65 -4.41 -3.24 -6.60
N GLU A 66 -4.13 -3.37 -5.30
CA GLU A 66 -3.20 -2.49 -4.56
C GLU A 66 -2.12 -3.33 -3.87
N ASN A 67 -0.83 -3.07 -4.15
CA ASN A 67 0.29 -3.80 -3.53
C ASN A 67 1.47 -2.87 -3.20
N THR A 68 1.82 -2.65 -1.93
CA THR A 68 1.22 -3.17 -0.69
C THR A 68 -0.12 -2.51 -0.36
N HIS A 69 -1.07 -3.23 0.20
CA HIS A 69 -2.38 -2.67 0.52
C HIS A 69 -2.37 -1.80 1.78
N ASN A 70 -2.59 -0.50 1.63
CA ASN A 70 -2.46 0.52 2.68
C ASN A 70 -3.47 0.34 3.82
N MET A 71 -4.77 0.26 3.51
CA MET A 71 -5.82 0.14 4.54
C MET A 71 -5.89 -1.23 5.23
N MET A 72 -5.15 -2.21 4.72
CA MET A 72 -5.09 -3.57 5.28
C MET A 72 -3.83 -3.81 6.09
N GLY A 73 -3.07 -2.76 6.41
CA GLY A 73 -1.85 -2.86 7.23
C GLY A 73 -0.56 -2.99 6.44
N GLY A 74 -0.52 -2.52 5.19
CA GLY A 74 0.67 -2.65 4.35
C GLY A 74 0.94 -4.09 3.92
N VAL A 75 -0.12 -4.89 3.75
CA VAL A 75 -0.02 -6.29 3.33
C VAL A 75 0.66 -6.37 1.97
N ALA A 76 1.68 -7.23 1.87
CA ALA A 76 2.36 -7.51 0.61
C ALA A 76 1.65 -8.69 -0.07
N LEU A 77 0.89 -8.43 -1.13
CA LEU A 77 0.14 -9.50 -1.83
C LEU A 77 1.12 -10.56 -2.36
N PRO A 78 0.86 -11.86 -2.11
CA PRO A 78 1.79 -12.92 -2.47
C PRO A 78 1.87 -13.10 -3.99
N PRO A 79 3.03 -13.50 -4.53
CA PRO A 79 3.18 -13.72 -5.97
C PRO A 79 2.18 -14.73 -6.56
N THR A 80 1.80 -15.76 -5.80
CA THR A 80 0.80 -16.75 -6.22
C THR A 80 -0.59 -16.14 -6.41
N TYR A 81 -0.96 -15.15 -5.60
CA TYR A 81 -2.22 -14.42 -5.77
C TYR A 81 -2.17 -13.51 -7.00
N MET A 82 -1.06 -12.81 -7.21
CA MET A 82 -0.87 -11.99 -8.42
C MET A 82 -0.94 -12.84 -9.70
N ASP A 83 -0.35 -14.04 -9.66
CA ASP A 83 -0.44 -15.02 -10.75
C ASP A 83 -1.90 -15.43 -11.02
N ALA A 84 -2.67 -15.74 -9.97
CA ALA A 84 -4.08 -16.11 -10.09
C ALA A 84 -4.96 -14.96 -10.61
N MET A 85 -4.75 -13.74 -10.14
CA MET A 85 -5.50 -12.56 -10.60
C MET A 85 -5.17 -12.17 -12.04
N SER A 86 -3.92 -12.34 -12.46
CA SER A 86 -3.53 -12.17 -13.86
C SER A 86 -4.25 -13.19 -14.76
N GLU A 87 -4.30 -14.45 -14.34
CA GLU A 87 -4.98 -15.52 -15.10
C GLU A 87 -6.48 -15.23 -15.21
N LEU A 88 -7.12 -14.92 -14.08
CA LEU A 88 -8.54 -14.55 -14.01
C LEU A 88 -8.84 -13.35 -14.93
N ALA A 89 -8.09 -12.26 -14.79
CA ALA A 89 -8.34 -11.05 -15.57
C ALA A 89 -8.18 -11.31 -17.06
N LYS A 90 -7.07 -11.92 -17.48
CA LYS A 90 -6.71 -12.04 -18.90
C LYS A 90 -7.48 -13.15 -19.61
N ASN A 91 -7.48 -14.35 -19.04
CA ASN A 91 -7.89 -15.55 -19.76
C ASN A 91 -9.36 -15.92 -19.49
N GLU A 92 -9.90 -15.57 -18.32
CA GLU A 92 -11.30 -15.85 -17.99
C GLU A 92 -12.21 -14.66 -18.29
N LEU A 93 -11.83 -13.44 -17.86
CA LEU A 93 -12.74 -12.28 -17.85
C LEU A 93 -12.46 -11.24 -18.93
N ASN A 94 -11.38 -11.39 -19.70
CA ASN A 94 -10.95 -10.42 -20.73
C ASN A 94 -10.89 -8.96 -20.20
N LEU A 95 -10.34 -8.80 -19.00
CA LEU A 95 -10.10 -7.54 -18.32
C LEU A 95 -8.64 -7.15 -18.42
N ARG A 96 -8.38 -5.85 -18.37
CA ARG A 96 -7.04 -5.33 -18.09
C ARG A 96 -6.77 -5.36 -16.60
N LEU A 97 -5.53 -5.60 -16.20
CA LEU A 97 -5.10 -5.58 -14.81
C LEU A 97 -4.27 -4.32 -14.54
N HIS A 98 -4.76 -3.45 -13.65
CA HIS A 98 -4.01 -2.33 -13.11
C HIS A 98 -3.54 -2.64 -11.70
N LEU A 99 -2.27 -2.36 -11.42
CA LEU A 99 -1.71 -2.44 -10.08
C LEU A 99 -1.41 -1.03 -9.55
N ASP A 100 -2.12 -0.62 -8.50
CA ASP A 100 -1.66 0.47 -7.64
C ASP A 100 -0.44 -0.03 -6.85
N GLY A 101 0.73 0.28 -7.38
CA GLY A 101 2.03 -0.08 -6.84
C GLY A 101 2.66 1.07 -6.05
N ALA A 102 1.85 1.93 -5.43
CA ALA A 102 2.31 3.02 -4.56
C ALA A 102 3.47 2.62 -3.62
N ARG A 103 3.47 1.37 -3.16
CA ARG A 103 4.53 0.79 -2.32
C ARG A 103 4.98 -0.59 -2.85
N VAL A 104 4.95 -0.81 -4.17
CA VAL A 104 5.34 -2.11 -4.74
C VAL A 104 6.78 -2.50 -4.39
N MET A 105 7.68 -1.53 -4.21
CA MET A 105 9.05 -1.81 -3.77
C MET A 105 9.09 -2.39 -2.35
N ASN A 106 8.20 -1.97 -1.44
CA ASN A 106 8.07 -2.61 -0.13
C ASN A 106 7.55 -4.05 -0.28
N ALA A 107 6.59 -4.31 -1.16
CA ALA A 107 6.10 -5.66 -1.42
C ALA A 107 7.22 -6.57 -1.97
N ILE A 108 8.02 -6.06 -2.92
CA ILE A 108 9.16 -6.79 -3.49
C ILE A 108 10.20 -7.10 -2.40
N VAL A 109 10.58 -6.14 -1.57
CA VAL A 109 11.58 -6.37 -0.50
C VAL A 109 11.07 -7.35 0.56
N ALA A 110 9.82 -7.24 0.98
CA ALA A 110 9.22 -8.13 1.97
C ALA A 110 9.16 -9.59 1.46
N GLN A 111 8.67 -9.78 0.23
CA GLN A 111 8.54 -11.11 -0.37
C GLN A 111 9.91 -11.72 -0.71
N SER A 112 10.93 -10.90 -1.05
CA SER A 112 12.31 -11.38 -1.26
C SER A 112 12.91 -11.98 0.02
N SER A 113 12.50 -11.47 1.19
CA SER A 113 13.01 -11.94 2.49
C SER A 113 12.35 -13.25 2.93
N ASN A 114 11.13 -13.52 2.48
CA ASN A 114 10.38 -14.74 2.80
C ASN A 114 10.74 -15.94 1.90
N ASP A 115 11.15 -15.71 0.65
CA ASP A 115 11.56 -16.78 -0.28
C ASP A 115 12.87 -17.49 0.14
N ASN A 116 13.63 -16.93 1.08
CA ASN A 116 14.86 -17.50 1.62
C ASN A 116 14.57 -18.58 2.68
N ASN A 117 14.07 -19.74 2.26
CA ASN A 117 13.91 -20.96 3.07
C ASN A 117 15.27 -21.49 3.63
N ASN A 118 15.83 -20.83 4.65
CA ASN A 118 17.11 -21.08 5.35
C ASN A 118 18.34 -20.23 4.95
N SER A 119 18.18 -18.98 4.53
CA SER A 119 19.35 -18.09 4.44
C SER A 119 19.04 -16.66 4.87
N SER A 120 19.70 -16.20 5.93
CA SER A 120 19.72 -14.81 6.40
C SER A 120 20.42 -13.85 5.42
N SER A 121 20.51 -14.21 4.14
CA SER A 121 21.19 -13.41 3.13
C SER A 121 20.28 -12.26 2.69
N PRO A 122 20.78 -11.02 2.69
CA PRO A 122 19.99 -9.87 2.25
C PRO A 122 19.55 -10.02 0.79
N ALA A 123 18.38 -9.46 0.45
CA ALA A 123 17.90 -9.42 -0.92
C ALA A 123 18.98 -8.82 -1.83
N THR A 124 19.30 -9.54 -2.91
CA THR A 124 20.22 -9.05 -3.93
C THR A 124 19.46 -8.27 -5.00
N ALA A 125 20.15 -7.41 -5.75
CA ALA A 125 19.54 -6.71 -6.88
C ALA A 125 18.88 -7.67 -7.90
N GLU A 126 19.41 -8.90 -8.03
CA GLU A 126 18.85 -9.91 -8.93
C GLU A 126 17.57 -10.54 -8.38
N THR A 127 17.52 -10.89 -7.09
CA THR A 127 16.30 -11.42 -6.47
C THR A 127 15.18 -10.37 -6.47
N THR A 128 15.50 -9.11 -6.16
CA THR A 128 14.55 -7.98 -6.26
C THR A 128 14.02 -7.83 -7.69
N ARG A 129 14.89 -7.92 -8.71
CA ARG A 129 14.48 -7.84 -10.12
C ARG A 129 13.57 -9.00 -10.52
N SER A 130 13.95 -10.23 -10.20
CA SER A 130 13.18 -11.44 -10.55
C SER A 130 11.79 -11.39 -9.93
N LEU A 131 11.71 -10.99 -8.67
CA LEU A 131 10.43 -10.87 -7.98
C LEU A 131 9.58 -9.70 -8.50
N ALA A 132 10.19 -8.56 -8.83
CA ALA A 132 9.49 -7.46 -9.49
C ALA A 132 8.87 -7.93 -10.83
N GLN A 133 9.61 -8.71 -11.62
CA GLN A 133 9.12 -9.31 -12.86
C GLN A 133 7.96 -10.27 -12.60
N ARG A 134 8.04 -11.08 -11.55
CA ARG A 134 6.97 -12.02 -11.19
C ARG A 134 5.70 -11.30 -10.74
N LEU A 135 5.80 -10.34 -9.81
CA LEU A 135 4.66 -9.59 -9.28
C LEU A 135 3.97 -8.73 -10.35
N CYS A 136 4.70 -8.31 -11.38
CA CYS A 136 4.15 -7.53 -12.50
C CYS A 136 3.79 -8.40 -13.72
N ARG A 137 3.94 -9.73 -13.64
CA ARG A 137 3.65 -10.62 -14.77
C ARG A 137 2.15 -10.59 -15.06
N GLY A 138 1.81 -10.17 -16.28
CA GLY A 138 0.41 -10.06 -16.71
C GLY A 138 -0.34 -8.85 -16.16
N VAL A 139 0.35 -7.93 -15.46
CA VAL A 139 -0.17 -6.60 -15.13
C VAL A 139 -0.01 -5.70 -16.36
N ASP A 140 -1.11 -5.13 -16.86
CA ASP A 140 -1.09 -4.25 -18.04
C ASP A 140 -0.54 -2.85 -17.72
N SER A 141 -0.75 -2.39 -16.49
CA SER A 141 -0.20 -1.11 -16.02
C SER A 141 0.03 -1.07 -14.53
N ILE A 142 1.07 -0.37 -14.10
CA ILE A 142 1.41 -0.18 -12.69
C ILE A 142 1.78 1.27 -12.40
N SER A 143 1.23 1.83 -11.33
CA SER A 143 1.69 3.10 -10.75
C SER A 143 2.75 2.80 -9.67
N VAL A 144 3.82 3.59 -9.60
CA VAL A 144 4.87 3.44 -8.58
C VAL A 144 5.19 4.80 -7.98
N CYS A 145 5.04 4.96 -6.67
CA CYS A 145 5.44 6.20 -6.01
C CYS A 145 6.94 6.21 -5.72
N LEU A 146 7.58 7.35 -6.01
CA LEU A 146 8.98 7.60 -5.66
C LEU A 146 9.09 8.37 -4.34
N SER A 147 8.02 9.06 -3.94
CA SER A 147 8.00 9.97 -2.80
C SER A 147 7.47 9.39 -1.50
N LYS A 148 7.64 8.08 -1.31
CA LYS A 148 7.26 7.37 -0.09
C LYS A 148 8.53 6.78 0.56
N GLY A 149 8.58 5.46 0.77
CA GLY A 149 9.76 4.80 1.35
C GLY A 149 11.05 5.00 0.55
N LEU A 150 10.95 5.25 -0.76
CA LEU A 150 12.13 5.53 -1.59
C LEU A 150 12.75 6.93 -1.36
N GLY A 151 12.04 7.85 -0.69
CA GLY A 151 12.63 9.13 -0.27
C GLY A 151 12.78 10.23 -1.33
N SER A 152 12.21 10.09 -2.54
CA SER A 152 12.17 11.22 -3.47
C SER A 152 11.28 12.34 -2.90
N PRO A 153 11.62 13.63 -3.01
CA PRO A 153 10.77 14.70 -2.47
C PRO A 153 9.39 14.80 -3.15
N LEU A 154 9.29 14.41 -4.43
CA LEU A 154 8.02 14.30 -5.15
C LEU A 154 8.10 13.28 -6.29
N GLY A 155 6.93 12.87 -6.78
CA GLY A 155 6.77 12.15 -8.04
C GLY A 155 6.36 10.68 -7.90
N SER A 156 5.68 10.23 -8.95
CA SER A 156 5.31 8.84 -9.22
C SER A 156 5.53 8.57 -10.70
N VAL A 157 5.69 7.30 -11.05
CA VAL A 157 5.79 6.84 -12.44
C VAL A 157 4.62 5.91 -12.77
N LEU A 158 4.20 5.92 -14.02
CA LEU A 158 3.22 4.99 -14.57
C LEU A 158 3.95 4.17 -15.64
N VAL A 159 3.87 2.85 -15.52
CA VAL A 159 4.50 1.88 -16.43
C VAL A 159 3.41 1.06 -17.10
N GLY A 160 3.59 0.74 -18.37
CA GLY A 160 2.66 -0.05 -19.18
C GLY A 160 3.05 -0.01 -20.66
N GLU A 161 2.22 -0.56 -21.51
CA GLU A 161 2.49 -0.63 -22.96
C GLU A 161 2.58 0.76 -23.62
N THR A 162 3.31 0.83 -24.74
CA THR A 162 3.59 2.07 -25.48
C THR A 162 2.33 2.88 -25.79
N GLU A 163 1.28 2.22 -26.29
CA GLU A 163 0.04 2.91 -26.67
C GLU A 163 -0.74 3.39 -25.43
N PHE A 164 -0.79 2.59 -24.37
CA PHE A 164 -1.34 3.00 -23.09
C PHE A 164 -0.62 4.25 -22.53
N ILE A 165 0.71 4.26 -22.53
CA ILE A 165 1.50 5.40 -22.06
C ILE A 165 1.31 6.64 -22.95
N ARG A 166 1.12 6.47 -24.27
CA ARG A 166 0.78 7.57 -25.18
C ARG A 166 -0.53 8.24 -24.78
N LEU A 167 -1.57 7.44 -24.48
CA LEU A 167 -2.86 7.94 -24.00
C LEU A 167 -2.75 8.57 -22.60
N ALA A 168 -2.02 7.94 -21.67
CA ALA A 168 -1.80 8.45 -20.32
C ALA A 168 -1.07 9.80 -20.33
N LYS A 169 -0.09 10.02 -21.22
CA LYS A 169 0.56 11.34 -21.38
C LYS A 169 -0.43 12.44 -21.78
N ARG A 170 -1.43 12.11 -22.62
CA ARG A 170 -2.51 13.05 -22.99
C ARG A 170 -3.42 13.34 -21.80
N ALA A 171 -3.81 12.30 -21.04
CA ALA A 171 -4.57 12.47 -19.80
C ALA A 171 -3.81 13.34 -18.79
N ARG A 172 -2.52 13.05 -18.55
CA ARG A 172 -1.64 13.87 -17.71
C ARG A 172 -1.64 15.35 -18.12
N LYS A 173 -1.64 15.65 -19.42
CA LYS A 173 -1.69 17.04 -19.90
C LYS A 173 -3.02 17.73 -19.60
N ARG A 174 -4.15 16.99 -19.68
CA ARG A 174 -5.49 17.48 -19.30
C ARG A 174 -5.57 17.75 -17.80
N CYS A 175 -4.99 16.87 -16.98
CA CYS A 175 -4.93 17.02 -15.52
C CYS A 175 -3.87 18.03 -15.04
N GLY A 176 -3.17 18.73 -15.94
CA GLY A 176 -2.17 19.74 -15.57
C GLY A 176 -0.79 19.19 -15.18
N GLY A 177 -0.57 17.87 -15.12
CA GLY A 177 0.72 17.25 -14.75
C GLY A 177 1.84 17.34 -15.80
N GLY A 178 1.63 18.11 -16.88
CA GLY A 178 2.63 18.33 -17.94
C GLY A 178 3.64 19.43 -17.57
N MET A 179 4.52 19.14 -16.61
CA MET A 179 5.56 20.07 -16.15
C MET A 179 6.60 20.38 -17.24
N ARG A 180 7.32 21.50 -17.09
CA ARG A 180 8.41 21.91 -17.99
C ARG A 180 9.74 21.27 -17.57
N GLN A 181 10.59 21.97 -16.83
CA GLN A 181 11.93 21.52 -16.43
C GLN A 181 11.90 20.39 -15.38
N ALA A 182 11.18 19.30 -15.67
CA ALA A 182 10.98 18.15 -14.80
C ALA A 182 12.22 17.24 -14.67
N GLY A 183 13.31 17.54 -15.38
CA GLY A 183 14.57 16.81 -15.28
C GLY A 183 15.17 16.82 -13.87
N VAL A 184 15.00 17.93 -13.13
CA VAL A 184 15.42 18.03 -11.73
C VAL A 184 14.65 17.03 -10.87
N VAL A 185 13.33 16.94 -11.07
CA VAL A 185 12.46 15.97 -10.37
C VAL A 185 12.80 14.53 -10.74
N ALA A 186 13.04 14.28 -12.03
CA ALA A 186 13.41 12.96 -12.52
C ALA A 186 14.76 12.49 -11.95
N ALA A 187 15.73 13.39 -11.78
CA ALA A 187 17.03 13.05 -11.17
C ALA A 187 16.89 12.61 -9.71
N MET A 188 16.05 13.29 -8.92
CA MET A 188 15.75 12.89 -7.53
C MET A 188 15.08 11.51 -7.46
N GLY A 189 14.12 11.26 -8.36
CA GLY A 189 13.47 9.95 -8.48
C GLY A 189 14.42 8.84 -8.93
N LEU A 190 15.33 9.13 -9.85
CA LEU A 190 16.33 8.16 -10.33
C LEU A 190 17.30 7.76 -9.21
N TYR A 191 17.79 8.74 -8.44
CA TYR A 191 18.61 8.47 -7.25
C TYR A 191 17.88 7.56 -6.26
N ALA A 192 16.63 7.89 -5.94
CA ALA A 192 15.80 7.12 -5.02
C ALA A 192 15.67 5.65 -5.44
N ILE A 193 15.43 5.37 -6.72
CA ILE A 193 15.34 3.99 -7.25
C ILE A 193 16.69 3.28 -7.19
N GLN A 194 17.80 3.96 -7.49
CA GLN A 194 19.12 3.35 -7.58
C GLN A 194 19.76 3.05 -6.22
N HIS A 195 19.43 3.83 -5.19
CA HIS A 195 20.14 3.80 -3.92
C HIS A 195 19.29 3.41 -2.71
N ASN A 196 17.97 3.63 -2.74
CA ASN A 196 17.16 3.55 -1.50
C ASN A 196 16.29 2.30 -1.40
N VAL A 197 16.21 1.46 -2.45
CA VAL A 197 15.34 0.25 -2.43
C VAL A 197 15.71 -0.72 -1.31
N ASN A 198 17.00 -0.95 -1.09
CA ASN A 198 17.46 -1.90 -0.06
C ASN A 198 17.21 -1.39 1.37
N LEU A 199 17.10 -0.07 1.57
CA LEU A 199 16.83 0.53 2.87
C LEU A 199 15.41 0.22 3.37
N LEU A 200 14.51 -0.21 2.49
CA LEU A 200 13.15 -0.60 2.87
C LEU A 200 13.14 -1.83 3.79
N ALA A 201 14.17 -2.68 3.75
CA ALA A 201 14.29 -3.82 4.66
C ALA A 201 14.46 -3.35 6.11
N ASP A 202 15.28 -2.32 6.33
CA ASP A 202 15.47 -1.71 7.66
C ASP A 202 14.15 -1.11 8.17
N ASP A 203 13.36 -0.49 7.29
CA ASP A 203 12.03 0.02 7.64
C ASP A 203 11.09 -1.10 8.08
N HIS A 204 11.13 -2.26 7.41
CA HIS A 204 10.33 -3.44 7.76
C HIS A 204 10.74 -4.02 9.10
N GLU A 205 12.04 -4.19 9.34
CA GLU A 205 12.58 -4.67 10.62
C GLU A 205 12.15 -3.77 11.77
N ARG A 206 12.28 -2.45 11.59
CA ARG A 206 11.84 -1.44 12.57
C ARG A 206 10.34 -1.52 12.86
N ALA A 207 9.52 -1.69 11.82
CA ALA A 207 8.08 -1.84 11.99
C ALA A 207 7.75 -3.11 12.77
N GLN A 208 8.39 -4.23 12.44
CA GLN A 208 8.23 -5.48 13.16
C GLN A 208 8.66 -5.35 14.63
N ARG A 209 9.77 -4.64 14.90
CA ARG A 209 10.25 -4.39 16.27
C ARG A 209 9.24 -3.59 17.08
N LEU A 210 8.69 -2.51 16.52
CA LEU A 210 7.63 -1.73 17.17
C LEU A 210 6.38 -2.57 17.42
N ALA A 211 5.95 -3.36 16.44
CA ALA A 211 4.79 -4.24 16.56
C ALA A 211 4.94 -5.26 17.70
N ASN A 212 6.13 -5.86 17.83
CA ASN A 212 6.44 -6.80 18.90
C ASN A 212 6.30 -6.14 20.29
N VAL A 213 6.82 -4.91 20.45
CA VAL A 213 6.67 -4.14 21.69
C VAL A 213 5.20 -3.89 22.00
N LEU A 214 4.42 -3.44 21.01
CA LEU A 214 2.99 -3.19 21.19
C LEU A 214 2.24 -4.46 21.61
N GLN A 215 2.47 -5.58 20.93
CA GLN A 215 1.83 -6.86 21.25
C GLN A 215 2.20 -7.39 22.64
N GLN A 216 3.44 -7.19 23.09
CA GLN A 216 3.89 -7.56 24.44
C GLN A 216 3.18 -6.77 25.56
N HIS A 217 2.57 -5.64 25.23
CA HIS A 217 1.89 -4.74 26.17
C HIS A 217 0.39 -4.62 25.90
N ASP A 218 -0.22 -5.70 25.39
CA ASP A 218 -1.66 -5.86 25.18
C ASP A 218 -2.31 -4.91 24.15
N PHE A 219 -1.51 -4.24 23.31
CA PHE A 219 -2.06 -3.50 22.17
C PHE A 219 -2.55 -4.49 21.10
N ILE A 220 -3.65 -4.12 20.45
CA ILE A 220 -4.31 -5.00 19.47
C ILE A 220 -3.89 -4.58 18.07
N LEU A 221 -3.38 -5.52 17.25
CA LEU A 221 -3.12 -5.33 15.82
C LEU A 221 -4.21 -6.08 15.02
N PRO A 222 -5.31 -5.41 14.60
CA PRO A 222 -6.51 -6.09 14.12
C PRO A 222 -6.52 -6.42 12.63
N LEU A 223 -5.47 -6.06 11.88
CA LEU A 223 -5.34 -6.30 10.45
C LEU A 223 -4.28 -7.37 10.18
N ASN A 224 -4.34 -8.03 9.01
CA ASN A 224 -3.36 -9.04 8.59
C ASN A 224 -3.14 -10.17 9.63
N GLY A 225 -4.18 -10.52 10.39
CA GLY A 225 -4.07 -11.47 11.50
C GLY A 225 -3.03 -11.10 12.57
N GLY A 226 -2.71 -9.82 12.72
CA GLY A 226 -1.69 -9.32 13.66
C GLY A 226 -0.25 -9.35 13.14
N ARG A 227 -0.01 -9.75 11.88
CA ARG A 227 1.32 -9.75 11.25
C ARG A 227 1.66 -8.39 10.65
N VAL A 228 2.96 -8.11 10.52
CA VAL A 228 3.48 -6.90 9.87
C VAL A 228 4.38 -7.30 8.71
N ASP A 229 3.86 -7.17 7.50
CA ASP A 229 4.61 -7.55 6.29
C ASP A 229 5.63 -6.49 5.89
N THR A 230 5.31 -5.21 6.13
CA THR A 230 6.08 -4.08 5.60
C THR A 230 6.25 -2.95 6.63
N ASN A 231 6.23 -1.69 6.19
CA ASN A 231 6.54 -0.52 7.00
C ASN A 231 5.31 0.15 7.61
N ILE A 232 4.16 -0.51 7.65
CA ILE A 232 2.89 0.05 8.14
C ILE A 232 2.38 -0.82 9.28
N ILE A 233 1.96 -0.18 10.38
CA ILE A 233 1.32 -0.86 11.51
C ILE A 233 0.01 -0.14 11.80
N PHE A 234 -1.06 -0.91 11.94
CA PHE A 234 -2.29 -0.45 12.55
C PHE A 234 -2.47 -1.11 13.91
N PHE A 235 -2.77 -0.31 14.92
CA PHE A 235 -3.02 -0.83 16.25
C PHE A 235 -4.17 -0.09 16.95
N GLN A 236 -4.70 -0.73 17.99
CA GLN A 236 -5.63 -0.14 18.96
C GLN A 236 -4.98 -0.17 20.33
N LEU A 237 -5.37 0.79 21.17
CA LEU A 237 -4.95 0.82 22.57
C LEU A 237 -5.47 -0.43 23.30
N PRO A 238 -4.77 -0.89 24.35
CA PRO A 238 -5.26 -1.93 25.24
C PRO A 238 -6.64 -1.57 25.81
N THR A 239 -7.45 -2.57 26.16
CA THR A 239 -8.83 -2.36 26.61
C THR A 239 -8.95 -1.55 27.90
N TYR A 240 -7.90 -1.54 28.74
CA TYR A 240 -7.83 -0.73 29.95
C TYR A 240 -7.56 0.76 29.68
N CYS A 241 -7.01 1.11 28.51
CA CYS A 241 -6.70 2.49 28.14
C CYS A 241 -7.90 3.11 27.43
N THR A 242 -8.58 4.04 28.11
CA THR A 242 -9.80 4.69 27.61
C THR A 242 -9.57 6.07 27.02
N ILE A 243 -8.30 6.50 26.90
CA ILE A 243 -7.94 7.79 26.32
C ILE A 243 -8.45 7.84 24.85
N PRO A 244 -9.22 8.88 24.48
CA PRO A 244 -9.62 9.08 23.09
C PRO A 244 -8.41 9.18 22.16
N ARG A 245 -8.52 8.65 20.94
CA ARG A 245 -7.42 8.58 19.97
C ARG A 245 -6.73 9.93 19.77
N GLU A 246 -7.52 10.99 19.57
CA GLU A 246 -7.03 12.34 19.32
C GLU A 246 -6.24 12.89 20.52
N GLN A 247 -6.74 12.64 21.73
CA GLN A 247 -6.05 13.05 22.96
C GLN A 247 -4.76 12.26 23.16
N PHE A 248 -4.77 10.95 22.92
CA PHE A 248 -3.58 10.11 23.00
C PHE A 248 -2.49 10.57 22.03
N THR A 249 -2.87 10.88 20.77
CA THR A 249 -1.92 11.41 19.79
C THR A 249 -1.38 12.78 20.18
N GLN A 250 -2.21 13.65 20.76
CA GLN A 250 -1.79 14.97 21.20
C GLN A 250 -0.81 14.88 22.37
N GLN A 251 -1.10 14.04 23.37
CA GLN A 251 -0.22 13.83 24.53
C GLN A 251 1.13 13.21 24.12
N LEU A 252 1.15 12.24 23.20
CA LEU A 252 2.40 11.72 22.64
C LEU A 252 3.25 12.79 21.98
N SER A 253 2.61 13.69 21.23
CA SER A 253 3.30 14.81 20.59
C SER A 253 3.85 15.79 21.63
N ASP A 254 3.03 16.22 22.57
CA ASP A 254 3.39 17.30 23.51
C ASP A 254 4.39 16.85 24.58
N GLU A 255 4.24 15.64 25.09
CA GLU A 255 5.06 15.15 26.21
C GLU A 255 6.31 14.40 25.72
N TYR A 256 6.22 13.72 24.57
CA TYR A 256 7.29 12.85 24.08
C TYR A 256 7.84 13.29 22.72
N GLY A 257 7.27 14.30 22.05
CA GLY A 257 7.72 14.70 20.71
C GLY A 257 7.56 13.59 19.67
N ILE A 258 6.53 12.74 19.82
CA ILE A 258 6.25 11.62 18.91
C ILE A 258 4.98 11.91 18.12
N LEU A 259 5.11 11.91 16.80
CA LEU A 259 4.00 12.10 15.89
C LEU A 259 3.53 10.74 15.36
N ILE A 260 2.32 10.35 15.75
CA ILE A 260 1.62 9.22 15.14
C ILE A 260 0.33 9.69 14.48
N GLY A 261 -0.05 9.03 13.39
CA GLY A 261 -1.28 9.35 12.68
C GLY A 261 -2.44 8.45 13.07
N GLY A 262 -3.66 8.90 12.76
CA GLY A 262 -4.80 8.02 12.46
C GLY A 262 -5.43 8.38 11.11
N GLY A 263 -4.69 9.12 10.27
CA GLY A 263 -5.21 9.94 9.17
C GLY A 263 -5.94 9.22 8.02
N TYR A 264 -6.08 7.89 8.08
CA TYR A 264 -6.86 7.12 7.12
C TYR A 264 -7.86 6.16 7.79
N SER A 265 -7.72 5.90 9.09
CA SER A 265 -8.62 5.03 9.83
C SER A 265 -9.63 5.83 10.64
N ARG A 266 -10.92 5.59 10.40
CA ARG A 266 -11.99 6.10 11.27
C ARG A 266 -11.98 5.32 12.59
N GLY A 267 -12.31 5.98 13.70
CA GLY A 267 -12.48 5.34 15.00
C GLY A 267 -11.19 5.22 15.82
N ARG A 268 -10.96 4.04 16.42
CA ARG A 268 -9.92 3.81 17.46
C ARG A 268 -8.58 3.30 16.93
N LEU A 269 -8.44 3.17 15.62
CA LEU A 269 -7.21 2.67 14.99
C LEU A 269 -6.19 3.80 14.85
N PHE A 270 -4.98 3.53 15.33
CA PHE A 270 -3.79 4.31 15.07
C PHE A 270 -3.05 3.69 13.89
N ARG A 271 -2.35 4.52 13.11
CA ARG A 271 -1.47 4.07 12.05
C ARG A 271 -0.11 4.73 12.19
N VAL A 272 0.92 3.91 12.25
CA VAL A 272 2.32 4.34 12.21
C VAL A 272 3.00 3.77 10.98
N CYS A 273 3.96 4.52 10.45
CA CYS A 273 4.78 4.07 9.34
C CYS A 273 6.26 4.35 9.65
N THR A 274 7.11 3.34 9.52
CA THR A 274 8.57 3.53 9.53
C THR A 274 9.04 3.97 8.15
N HIS A 275 10.16 4.70 8.11
CA HIS A 275 10.78 5.19 6.88
C HIS A 275 12.22 5.61 7.14
N LEU A 276 12.98 5.87 6.07
CA LEU A 276 14.41 6.26 6.08
C LEU A 276 14.85 7.39 7.03
N ASN A 277 13.92 8.18 7.59
CA ASN A 277 14.23 9.26 8.55
C ASN A 277 13.84 8.89 9.99
N VAL A 278 13.48 7.63 10.25
CA VAL A 278 13.17 7.07 11.56
C VAL A 278 14.17 5.95 11.81
N ASN A 279 15.11 6.18 12.72
CA ASN A 279 16.17 5.23 13.01
C ASN A 279 15.75 4.27 14.15
N ASP A 280 16.70 3.44 14.59
CA ASP A 280 16.44 2.44 15.63
C ASP A 280 16.12 3.09 16.99
N GLU A 281 16.86 4.12 17.38
CA GLU A 281 16.63 4.83 18.65
C GLU A 281 15.25 5.51 18.65
N ASP A 282 14.83 6.06 17.51
CA ASP A 282 13.50 6.65 17.35
C ASP A 282 12.38 5.64 17.56
N VAL A 283 12.54 4.42 17.01
CA VAL A 283 11.56 3.33 17.14
C VAL A 283 11.46 2.86 18.59
N ASP A 284 12.59 2.69 19.27
CA ASP A 284 12.62 2.22 20.65
C ASP A 284 12.00 3.27 21.58
N ARG A 285 12.36 4.55 21.39
CA ARG A 285 11.77 5.68 22.10
C ARG A 285 10.25 5.76 21.85
N ALA A 286 9.82 5.55 20.61
CA ALA A 286 8.40 5.58 20.25
C ALA A 286 7.61 4.45 20.92
N GLY A 287 8.12 3.21 20.86
CA GLY A 287 7.50 2.06 21.51
C GLY A 287 7.36 2.26 23.02
N GLN A 288 8.44 2.69 23.68
CA GLN A 288 8.43 2.95 25.12
C GLN A 288 7.43 4.03 25.51
N ALA A 289 7.41 5.16 24.80
CA ALA A 289 6.48 6.26 25.08
C ALA A 289 5.01 5.86 24.88
N ILE A 290 4.70 5.13 23.80
CA ILE A 290 3.34 4.63 23.53
C ILE A 290 2.88 3.72 24.67
N VAL A 291 3.72 2.79 25.10
CA VAL A 291 3.43 1.86 26.20
C VAL A 291 3.25 2.62 27.52
N GLN A 292 4.18 3.52 27.85
CA GLN A 292 4.15 4.30 29.09
C GLN A 292 2.88 5.15 29.19
N LEU A 293 2.49 5.83 28.10
CA LEU A 293 1.29 6.64 28.10
C LEU A 293 0.04 5.76 28.29
N ALA A 294 -0.06 4.62 27.62
CA ALA A 294 -1.18 3.70 27.81
C ALA A 294 -1.25 3.16 29.25
N GLN A 295 -0.11 2.79 29.84
CA GLN A 295 -0.02 2.25 31.20
C GLN A 295 -0.38 3.25 32.29
N SER A 296 -0.24 4.56 32.04
CA SER A 296 -0.71 5.61 32.96
C SER A 296 -2.22 5.57 33.23
N CYS A 297 -2.99 4.84 32.41
CA CYS A 297 -4.42 4.59 32.62
C CYS A 297 -4.71 3.52 33.68
N ILE A 298 -3.73 2.68 34.02
CA ILE A 298 -3.85 1.65 35.06
C ILE A 298 -3.73 2.36 36.41
N LYS A 299 -4.87 2.63 37.04
CA LYS A 299 -4.96 3.13 38.42
C LYS A 299 -5.09 1.98 39.41
#